data_AF-A0A2I0JGE7-F1
#
_entry.id   AF-A0A2I0JGE7-F1
#
_cell.length_a   1.000
_cell.length_b   1.000
_cell.length_c   1.000
_cell.angle_alpha   90.00
_cell.angle_beta   90.00
_cell.angle_gamma   90.00
#
_symmetry.space_group_name_H-M   'P 1'
#
loop_
_entity.id
_entity.type
_entity.pdbx_description
1 polymer ?
#
loop_
_entity_poly.entity_id
_entity_poly.type
_entity_poly.pdbx_seq_one_letter_code
_entity_poly.pdbx_strand_id
1 'polypeptide(L)'
;MLPVTTTRPSYRPKCSDNSIDYAGKVFAKLEAPNVFHFTALIDGHILLGLVAEAIHLYYEMVGELVHPDSYVTASVLKACGLGLALREGREVHEQVVKLRLSRNRVIGINLMEVYGKCGEFQDAWKVFDDMPEQDAMLRTAMMSCYFDHGRVAEACALFSGVGKKDMLCWTAMIDGLVRNGEMCRALEVFCEMQRENMNPNEKWLLKVIIEDPLILVLS
;
A
#
# COMPACT_ATOMS: atom_id res chain seq x y z
N MET A 1 14.37 15.50 36.41
CA MET A 1 13.61 14.35 35.87
C MET A 1 13.12 14.76 34.48
N LEU A 2 13.78 14.28 33.42
CA LEU A 2 13.44 14.58 32.03
C LEU A 2 13.01 13.27 31.34
N PRO A 3 11.99 13.30 30.46
CA PRO A 3 11.59 12.14 29.68
C PRO A 3 12.51 11.97 28.48
N VAL A 4 12.98 10.75 28.25
CA VAL A 4 13.71 10.37 27.03
C VAL A 4 12.66 9.98 25.99
N THR A 5 12.36 10.88 25.07
CA THR A 5 11.62 10.56 23.83
C THR A 5 12.60 9.96 22.83
N THR A 6 12.56 8.65 22.64
CA THR A 6 13.30 7.94 21.60
C THR A 6 12.61 8.14 20.26
N THR A 7 12.87 9.27 19.60
CA THR A 7 12.60 9.40 18.16
C THR A 7 13.61 8.51 17.43
N ARG A 8 13.16 7.38 16.85
CA ARG A 8 13.98 6.62 15.88
C ARG A 8 14.36 7.58 14.73
N PRO A 9 15.64 7.80 14.44
CA PRO A 9 16.02 8.53 13.25
C PRO A 9 15.68 7.66 12.04
N SER A 10 14.76 8.12 11.18
CA SER A 10 14.61 7.56 9.83
C SER A 10 15.92 7.79 9.09
N TYR A 11 16.73 6.75 8.94
CA TYR A 11 17.99 6.83 8.20
C TYR A 11 17.67 6.94 6.70
N ARG A 12 17.41 8.16 6.22
CA ARG A 12 17.35 8.46 4.78
C ARG A 12 18.79 8.58 4.26
N PRO A 13 19.19 7.81 3.24
CA PRO A 13 20.46 8.03 2.58
C PRO A 13 20.42 9.39 1.88
N LYS A 14 21.19 10.37 2.40
CA LYS A 14 21.39 11.72 1.81
C LYS A 14 21.88 11.70 0.34
N CYS A 15 22.30 10.56 -0.19
CA CYS A 15 22.71 10.43 -1.59
C CYS A 15 21.54 10.46 -2.60
N SER A 16 20.30 10.22 -2.15
CA SER A 16 19.14 10.11 -3.05
C SER A 16 18.52 11.46 -3.45
N ASP A 17 18.58 12.48 -2.57
CA ASP A 17 18.09 13.84 -2.87
C ASP A 17 18.85 14.49 -4.04
N ASN A 18 20.17 14.31 -4.13
CA ASN A 18 20.96 14.88 -5.23
C ASN A 18 20.59 14.29 -6.60
N SER A 19 20.11 13.06 -6.65
CA SER A 19 19.80 12.39 -7.93
C SER A 19 18.48 12.85 -8.50
N ILE A 20 17.46 13.08 -7.67
CA ILE A 20 16.15 13.56 -8.15
C ILE A 20 16.23 15.03 -8.58
N ASP A 21 16.99 15.85 -7.85
CA ASP A 21 17.22 17.25 -8.20
C ASP A 21 17.95 17.37 -9.55
N TYR A 22 18.91 16.49 -9.80
CA TYR A 22 19.60 16.43 -11.08
C TYR A 22 18.67 15.95 -12.20
N ALA A 23 17.88 14.90 -11.94
CA ALA A 23 16.88 14.42 -12.90
C ALA A 23 15.86 15.51 -13.26
N GLY A 24 15.38 16.28 -12.29
CA GLY A 24 14.49 17.43 -12.52
C GLY A 24 15.13 18.53 -13.37
N LYS A 25 16.43 18.82 -13.15
CA LYS A 25 17.18 19.78 -13.99
C LYS A 25 17.38 19.31 -15.43
N VAL A 26 17.57 18.00 -15.64
CA VAL A 26 17.67 17.41 -16.98
C VAL A 26 16.30 17.43 -17.65
N PHE A 27 15.25 17.06 -16.91
CA PHE A 27 13.87 17.07 -17.36
C PHE A 27 13.43 18.46 -17.84
N ALA A 28 13.73 19.51 -17.08
CA ALA A 28 13.42 20.90 -17.44
C ALA A 28 14.11 21.40 -18.73
N LYS A 29 15.08 20.65 -19.27
CA LYS A 29 15.76 20.97 -20.53
C LYS A 29 15.20 20.20 -21.73
N LEU A 30 14.27 19.27 -21.52
CA LEU A 30 13.65 18.51 -22.59
C LEU A 30 12.64 19.39 -23.32
N GLU A 31 12.71 19.45 -24.65
CA GLU A 31 11.74 20.21 -25.46
C GLU A 31 10.37 19.53 -25.54
N ALA A 32 10.32 18.21 -25.35
CA ALA A 32 9.10 17.40 -25.40
C ALA A 32 9.24 16.18 -24.47
N PRO A 33 8.99 16.31 -23.15
CA PRO A 33 8.96 15.18 -22.25
C PRO A 33 7.82 14.21 -22.65
N ASN A 34 8.02 12.92 -22.38
CA ASN A 34 7.05 11.88 -22.72
C ASN A 34 6.65 11.12 -21.44
N VAL A 35 5.71 10.19 -21.56
CA VAL A 35 5.19 9.42 -20.42
C VAL A 35 6.30 8.74 -19.60
N PHE A 36 7.38 8.27 -20.23
CA PHE A 36 8.50 7.62 -19.52
C PHE A 36 9.32 8.59 -18.68
N HIS A 37 9.56 9.81 -19.18
CA HIS A 37 10.27 10.85 -18.42
C HIS A 37 9.49 11.24 -17.16
N PHE A 38 8.18 11.47 -17.30
CA PHE A 38 7.31 11.76 -16.16
C PHE A 38 7.22 10.59 -15.19
N THR A 39 7.04 9.37 -15.71
CA THR A 39 7.00 8.14 -14.90
C THR A 39 8.23 8.00 -14.02
N ALA A 40 9.42 8.18 -14.58
CA ALA A 40 10.67 8.05 -13.85
C ALA A 40 10.77 9.07 -12.70
N LEU A 41 10.34 10.32 -12.94
CA LEU A 41 10.32 11.34 -11.90
C LEU A 41 9.26 11.05 -10.83
N ILE A 42 8.06 10.64 -11.22
CA ILE A 42 6.97 10.29 -10.30
C ILE A 42 7.42 9.16 -9.38
N ASP A 43 7.94 8.06 -9.94
CA ASP A 43 8.47 6.94 -9.16
C ASP A 43 9.63 7.38 -8.25
N GLY A 44 10.52 8.22 -8.75
CA GLY A 44 11.62 8.80 -7.97
C GLY A 44 11.14 9.59 -6.75
N HIS A 45 10.14 10.45 -6.92
CA HIS A 45 9.55 11.22 -5.82
C HIS A 45 8.82 10.31 -4.82
N ILE A 46 8.09 9.28 -5.29
CA ILE A 46 7.46 8.28 -4.43
C ILE A 46 8.49 7.56 -3.55
N LEU A 47 9.64 7.17 -4.12
CA LEU A 47 10.73 6.50 -3.38
C LEU A 47 11.34 7.41 -2.30
N LEU A 48 11.33 8.72 -2.51
CA LEU A 48 11.74 9.73 -1.53
C LEU A 48 10.62 10.11 -0.55
N GLY A 49 9.42 9.54 -0.69
CA GLY A 49 8.24 9.92 0.12
C GLY A 49 7.72 11.33 -0.18
N LEU A 50 8.14 11.94 -1.29
CA LEU A 50 7.68 13.23 -1.80
C LEU A 50 6.40 13.02 -2.63
N VAL A 51 5.37 12.49 -1.97
CA VAL A 51 4.15 12.01 -2.65
C VAL A 51 3.31 13.15 -3.24
N ALA A 52 3.37 14.35 -2.67
CA ALA A 52 2.67 15.51 -3.20
C ALA A 52 3.28 15.99 -4.53
N GLU A 53 4.61 16.00 -4.61
CA GLU A 53 5.37 16.34 -5.81
C GLU A 53 5.15 15.29 -6.91
N ALA A 54 5.08 14.00 -6.55
CA ALA A 54 4.73 12.93 -7.49
C ALA A 54 3.33 13.12 -8.10
N ILE A 55 2.35 13.52 -7.30
CA ILE A 55 0.99 13.81 -7.77
C ILE A 55 0.97 15.08 -8.64
N HIS A 56 1.71 16.11 -8.26
CA HIS A 56 1.84 17.34 -9.05
C HIS A 56 2.38 17.03 -10.46
N LEU A 57 3.46 16.26 -10.55
CA LEU A 57 4.08 15.87 -11.83
C LEU A 57 3.11 15.07 -12.73
N TYR A 58 2.23 14.27 -12.14
CA TYR A 58 1.19 13.58 -12.92
C TYR A 58 0.19 14.57 -13.54
N TYR A 59 -0.25 15.57 -12.78
CA TYR A 59 -1.16 16.59 -13.31
C TYR A 59 -0.49 17.51 -14.33
N GLU A 60 0.81 17.80 -14.15
CA GLU A 60 1.62 18.49 -15.15
C GLU A 60 1.67 17.70 -16.46
N MET A 61 1.97 16.40 -16.41
CA MET A 61 1.95 15.50 -17.57
C MET A 61 0.61 15.54 -18.32
N VAL A 62 -0.50 15.46 -17.59
CA VAL A 62 -1.85 15.51 -18.18
C VAL A 62 -2.14 16.90 -18.76
N GLY A 63 -1.68 17.97 -18.11
CA GLY A 63 -1.80 19.35 -18.58
C GLY A 63 -1.02 19.63 -19.87
N GLU A 64 0.13 18.97 -20.05
CA GLU A 64 0.93 18.98 -21.28
C GLU A 64 0.39 18.06 -22.38
N LEU A 65 -0.81 17.49 -22.20
CA LEU A 65 -1.47 16.56 -23.14
C LEU A 65 -0.67 15.27 -23.37
N VAL A 66 0.24 14.91 -22.45
CA VAL A 66 0.92 13.62 -22.46
C VAL A 66 -0.02 12.58 -21.85
N HIS A 67 -0.49 11.65 -22.68
CA HIS A 67 -1.47 10.65 -22.25
C HIS A 67 -0.86 9.64 -21.26
N PRO A 68 -1.44 9.49 -20.06
CA PRO A 68 -1.03 8.45 -19.11
C PRO A 68 -1.22 7.06 -19.70
N ASP A 69 -0.24 6.18 -19.50
CA ASP A 69 -0.41 4.75 -19.70
C ASP A 69 -0.79 4.05 -18.38
N SER A 70 -0.93 2.73 -18.41
CA SER A 70 -1.28 1.97 -17.21
C SER A 70 -0.22 2.02 -16.10
N TYR A 71 1.05 2.22 -16.46
CA TYR A 71 2.15 2.19 -15.51
C TYR A 71 2.17 3.49 -14.70
N VAL A 72 2.22 4.64 -15.37
CA VAL A 72 2.23 5.95 -14.66
C VAL A 72 0.95 6.17 -13.86
N THR A 73 -0.18 5.63 -14.35
CA THR A 73 -1.46 5.63 -13.63
C THR A 73 -1.37 4.82 -12.33
N ALA A 74 -0.75 3.64 -12.35
CA ALA A 74 -0.50 2.86 -11.15
C ALA A 74 0.44 3.59 -10.17
N SER A 75 1.50 4.24 -10.69
CA SER A 75 2.43 5.04 -9.87
C SER A 75 1.74 6.19 -9.16
N VAL A 76 0.93 7.01 -9.86
CA VAL A 76 0.22 8.13 -9.20
C VAL A 76 -0.83 7.63 -8.21
N LEU A 77 -1.53 6.53 -8.48
CA LEU A 77 -2.47 5.94 -7.51
C LEU A 77 -1.74 5.48 -6.25
N LYS A 78 -0.57 4.86 -6.39
CA LYS A 78 0.29 4.52 -5.24
C LYS A 78 0.68 5.77 -4.45
N ALA A 79 1.04 6.87 -5.12
CA ALA A 79 1.32 8.15 -4.48
C ALA A 79 0.09 8.67 -3.71
N CYS A 80 -1.11 8.61 -4.31
CA CYS A 80 -2.35 9.01 -3.66
C CYS A 80 -2.63 8.19 -2.39
N GLY A 81 -2.44 6.87 -2.46
CA GLY A 81 -2.65 5.98 -1.32
C GLY A 81 -1.65 6.22 -0.19
N LEU A 82 -0.38 6.48 -0.52
CA LEU A 82 0.65 6.81 0.47
C LEU A 82 0.42 8.20 1.10
N GLY A 83 -0.05 9.16 0.32
CA GLY A 83 -0.35 10.52 0.77
C GLY A 83 -1.72 10.71 1.40
N LEU A 84 -2.55 9.65 1.47
CA LEU A 84 -3.96 9.73 1.87
C LEU A 84 -4.74 10.79 1.07
N ALA A 85 -4.37 10.98 -0.20
CA ALA A 85 -4.86 12.01 -1.10
C ALA A 85 -6.13 11.53 -1.80
N LEU A 86 -7.24 11.43 -1.05
CA LEU A 86 -8.50 10.86 -1.55
C LEU A 86 -9.07 11.63 -2.73
N ARG A 87 -8.99 12.96 -2.71
CA ARG A 87 -9.53 13.81 -3.78
C ARG A 87 -8.83 13.51 -5.10
N GLU A 88 -7.51 13.54 -5.09
CA GLU A 88 -6.67 13.27 -6.24
C GLU A 88 -6.83 11.82 -6.69
N GLY A 89 -6.97 10.87 -5.75
CA GLY A 89 -7.32 9.48 -6.06
C GLY A 89 -8.64 9.33 -6.83
N ARG A 90 -9.68 10.09 -6.48
CA ARG A 90 -10.96 10.12 -7.21
C ARG A 90 -10.80 10.72 -8.61
N GLU A 91 -10.08 11.84 -8.71
CA GLU A 91 -9.80 12.49 -10.00
C GLU A 91 -9.02 11.54 -10.95
N VAL A 92 -8.02 10.81 -10.44
CA VAL A 92 -7.29 9.78 -11.21
C VAL A 92 -8.21 8.60 -11.56
N HIS A 93 -9.09 8.15 -10.67
CA HIS A 93 -10.05 7.09 -10.98
C HIS A 93 -10.99 7.48 -12.15
N GLU A 94 -11.45 8.73 -12.20
CA GLU A 94 -12.21 9.20 -13.36
C GLU A 94 -11.40 9.13 -14.66
N GLN A 95 -10.09 9.44 -14.62
CA GLN A 95 -9.20 9.29 -15.77
C GLN A 95 -9.03 7.82 -16.17
N VAL A 96 -8.91 6.90 -15.21
CA VAL A 96 -8.86 5.45 -15.46
C VAL A 96 -10.07 4.99 -16.29
N VAL A 97 -11.27 5.49 -15.95
CA VAL A 97 -12.50 5.19 -16.70
C VAL A 97 -12.43 5.78 -18.10
N LYS A 98 -12.04 7.06 -18.25
CA LYS A 98 -11.92 7.74 -19.56
C LYS A 98 -10.90 7.06 -20.48
N LEU A 99 -9.77 6.61 -19.94
CA LEU A 99 -8.70 5.90 -20.65
C LEU A 99 -9.01 4.41 -20.88
N ARG A 100 -10.18 3.92 -20.43
CA ARG A 100 -10.61 2.51 -20.54
C ARG A 100 -9.65 1.53 -19.86
N LEU A 101 -9.02 1.98 -18.77
CA LEU A 101 -8.06 1.21 -17.99
C LEU A 101 -8.72 0.43 -16.84
N SER A 102 -10.03 0.53 -16.63
CA SER A 102 -10.76 -0.08 -15.51
C SER A 102 -10.65 -1.61 -15.42
N ARG A 103 -10.37 -2.31 -16.55
CA ARG A 103 -10.16 -3.77 -16.55
C ARG A 103 -8.74 -4.19 -16.19
N ASN A 104 -7.82 -3.24 -16.06
CA ASN A 104 -6.44 -3.54 -15.68
C ASN A 104 -6.38 -3.90 -14.20
N ARG A 105 -6.01 -5.15 -13.90
CA ARG A 105 -5.94 -5.67 -12.53
C ARG A 105 -5.02 -4.86 -11.61
N VAL A 106 -3.87 -4.41 -12.10
CA VAL A 106 -2.91 -3.63 -11.32
C VAL A 106 -3.52 -2.29 -10.91
N ILE A 107 -4.28 -1.67 -11.81
CA ILE A 107 -4.99 -0.41 -11.52
C ILE A 107 -6.11 -0.65 -10.53
N GLY A 108 -6.90 -1.72 -10.69
CA GLY A 108 -7.93 -2.11 -9.72
C GLY A 108 -7.39 -2.29 -8.29
N ILE A 109 -6.25 -2.99 -8.15
CA ILE A 109 -5.55 -3.13 -6.85
C ILE A 109 -5.19 -1.77 -6.26
N ASN A 110 -4.54 -0.91 -7.04
CA ASN A 110 -4.12 0.40 -6.54
C ASN A 110 -5.32 1.30 -6.17
N LEU A 111 -6.41 1.27 -6.94
CA LEU A 111 -7.64 2.00 -6.62
C LEU A 111 -8.28 1.49 -5.32
N MET A 112 -8.38 0.18 -5.16
CA MET A 112 -8.87 -0.44 -3.93
C MET A 112 -8.02 -0.03 -2.73
N GLU A 113 -6.68 -0.04 -2.87
CA GLU A 113 -5.78 0.44 -1.83
C GLU A 113 -5.94 1.93 -1.52
N VAL A 114 -6.10 2.79 -2.52
CA VAL A 114 -6.32 4.24 -2.32
C VAL A 114 -7.58 4.47 -1.47
N TYR A 115 -8.70 3.88 -1.89
CA TYR A 115 -9.96 4.03 -1.15
C TYR A 115 -9.87 3.40 0.24
N GLY A 116 -9.30 2.20 0.35
CA GLY A 116 -9.11 1.51 1.63
C GLY A 116 -8.24 2.30 2.62
N LYS A 117 -7.09 2.80 2.17
CA LYS A 117 -6.18 3.62 3.00
C LYS A 117 -6.78 4.96 3.40
N CYS A 118 -7.68 5.52 2.59
CA CYS A 118 -8.40 6.75 2.93
C CYS A 118 -9.68 6.51 3.76
N GLY A 119 -10.00 5.26 4.12
CA GLY A 119 -11.17 4.91 4.92
C GLY A 119 -12.49 4.82 4.14
N GLU A 120 -12.45 4.98 2.81
CA GLU A 120 -13.61 4.93 1.92
C GLU A 120 -13.93 3.49 1.51
N PHE A 121 -14.20 2.64 2.50
CA PHE A 121 -14.37 1.19 2.31
C PHE A 121 -15.49 0.82 1.34
N GLN A 122 -16.56 1.61 1.26
CA GLN A 122 -17.65 1.33 0.33
C GLN A 122 -17.20 1.44 -1.12
N ASP A 123 -16.39 2.45 -1.44
CA ASP A 123 -15.84 2.62 -2.79
C ASP A 123 -14.73 1.60 -3.07
N ALA A 124 -13.93 1.24 -2.07
CA ALA A 124 -12.96 0.16 -2.18
C ALA A 124 -13.63 -1.19 -2.54
N TRP A 125 -14.77 -1.51 -1.91
CA TRP A 125 -15.54 -2.71 -2.23
C TRP A 125 -16.20 -2.66 -3.60
N LYS A 126 -16.68 -1.50 -4.06
CA LYS A 126 -17.17 -1.37 -5.45
C LYS A 126 -16.06 -1.70 -6.46
N VAL A 127 -14.86 -1.16 -6.24
CA VAL A 127 -13.70 -1.48 -7.10
C VAL A 127 -13.39 -2.98 -7.05
N PHE A 128 -13.40 -3.59 -5.86
CA PHE A 128 -13.21 -5.03 -5.70
C PHE A 128 -14.27 -5.84 -6.47
N ASP A 129 -15.54 -5.45 -6.39
CA ASP A 129 -16.67 -6.12 -7.05
C ASP A 129 -16.59 -6.04 -8.59
N ASP A 130 -16.04 -4.95 -9.11
CA ASP A 130 -15.85 -4.72 -10.54
C ASP A 130 -14.60 -5.44 -11.12
N MET A 131 -13.72 -5.99 -10.27
CA MET A 131 -12.50 -6.67 -10.72
C MET A 131 -12.78 -8.08 -11.26
N PRO A 132 -12.11 -8.50 -12.37
CA PRO A 132 -12.37 -9.80 -13.01
C PRO A 132 -11.92 -10.99 -12.17
N GLU A 133 -10.94 -10.80 -11.27
CA GLU A 133 -10.40 -11.84 -10.40
C GLU A 133 -10.34 -11.34 -8.96
N GLN A 134 -11.07 -12.01 -8.08
CA GLN A 134 -11.15 -11.73 -6.66
C GLN A 134 -10.49 -12.87 -5.88
N ASP A 135 -9.23 -12.69 -5.50
CA ASP A 135 -8.48 -13.71 -4.75
C ASP A 135 -8.33 -13.36 -3.27
N ALA A 136 -7.72 -14.29 -2.51
CA ALA A 136 -7.46 -14.11 -1.10
C ALA A 136 -6.49 -12.94 -0.82
N MET A 137 -5.64 -12.58 -1.78
CA MET A 137 -4.70 -11.46 -1.66
C MET A 137 -5.45 -10.13 -1.61
N LEU A 138 -6.45 -9.90 -2.47
CA LEU A 138 -7.27 -8.68 -2.43
C LEU A 138 -8.04 -8.52 -1.12
N ARG A 139 -8.63 -9.61 -0.60
CA ARG A 139 -9.29 -9.58 0.71
C ARG A 139 -8.31 -9.31 1.84
N THR A 140 -7.08 -9.82 1.73
CA THR A 140 -6.03 -9.52 2.71
C THR A 140 -5.64 -8.03 2.69
N ALA A 141 -5.57 -7.41 1.51
CA ALA A 141 -5.34 -5.96 1.41
C ALA A 141 -6.47 -5.14 2.06
N MET A 142 -7.73 -5.53 1.84
CA MET A 142 -8.89 -4.90 2.50
C MET A 142 -8.85 -5.09 4.02
N MET A 143 -8.46 -6.28 4.49
CA MET A 143 -8.29 -6.59 5.91
C MET A 143 -7.25 -5.67 6.56
N SER A 144 -6.09 -5.49 5.92
CA SER A 144 -5.06 -4.55 6.39
C SER A 144 -5.60 -3.12 6.48
N CYS A 145 -6.36 -2.66 5.46
CA CYS A 145 -6.97 -1.33 5.50
C CYS A 145 -7.96 -1.17 6.67
N TYR A 146 -8.75 -2.20 6.98
CA TYR A 146 -9.62 -2.18 8.16
C TYR A 146 -8.84 -2.05 9.47
N PHE A 147 -7.75 -2.82 9.61
CA PHE A 147 -6.86 -2.73 10.78
C PHE A 147 -6.19 -1.37 10.90
N ASP A 148 -5.76 -0.76 9.80
CA ASP A 148 -5.15 0.58 9.79
C ASP A 148 -6.11 1.66 10.31
N HIS A 149 -7.42 1.41 10.22
CA HIS A 149 -8.48 2.30 10.71
C HIS A 149 -9.10 1.86 12.05
N GLY A 150 -8.52 0.87 12.74
CA GLY A 150 -9.05 0.36 14.00
C GLY A 150 -10.37 -0.43 13.89
N ARG A 151 -10.79 -0.78 12.67
CA ARG A 151 -12.00 -1.56 12.39
C ARG A 151 -11.74 -3.05 12.52
N VAL A 152 -11.33 -3.46 13.72
CA VAL A 152 -10.89 -4.82 14.03
C VAL A 152 -12.00 -5.84 13.77
N ALA A 153 -13.26 -5.53 14.13
CA ALA A 153 -14.37 -6.47 13.99
C ALA A 153 -14.61 -6.85 12.52
N GLU A 154 -14.56 -5.87 11.62
CA GLU A 154 -14.73 -6.04 10.19
C GLU A 154 -13.55 -6.78 9.55
N ALA A 155 -12.33 -6.47 9.98
CA ALA A 155 -11.14 -7.22 9.56
C ALA A 155 -11.26 -8.71 9.93
N CYS A 156 -11.74 -9.00 11.15
CA CYS A 156 -11.93 -10.38 11.61
C CYS A 156 -13.06 -11.10 10.86
N ALA A 157 -14.18 -10.41 10.59
CA ALA A 157 -15.26 -10.98 9.79
C ALA A 157 -14.78 -11.33 8.37
N LEU A 158 -13.95 -10.47 7.78
CA LEU A 158 -13.36 -10.71 6.47
C LEU A 158 -12.44 -11.93 6.49
N PHE A 159 -11.58 -12.03 7.50
CA PHE A 159 -10.70 -13.19 7.72
C PHE A 159 -11.48 -14.51 7.82
N SER A 160 -12.55 -14.55 8.62
CA SER A 160 -13.40 -15.73 8.74
C SER A 160 -14.05 -16.13 7.42
N GLY A 161 -14.43 -15.16 6.57
CA GLY A 161 -14.99 -15.38 5.24
C GLY A 161 -13.99 -15.82 4.16
N VAL A 162 -12.68 -15.81 4.43
CA VAL A 162 -11.67 -16.36 3.51
C VAL A 162 -11.72 -17.89 3.58
N GLY A 163 -12.13 -18.52 2.48
CA GLY A 163 -12.28 -19.98 2.38
C GLY A 163 -10.95 -20.73 2.58
N LYS A 164 -9.98 -20.51 1.69
CA LYS A 164 -8.61 -21.03 1.84
C LYS A 164 -7.68 -19.89 2.23
N LYS A 165 -7.29 -19.86 3.51
CA LYS A 165 -6.35 -18.88 4.04
C LYS A 165 -4.92 -19.29 3.67
N ASP A 166 -4.19 -18.40 3.03
CA ASP A 166 -2.76 -18.57 2.79
C ASP A 166 -1.95 -17.93 3.92
N MET A 167 -0.62 -18.09 3.87
CA MET A 167 0.27 -17.55 4.90
C MET A 167 0.14 -16.03 5.01
N LEU A 168 -0.06 -15.32 3.89
CA LEU A 168 -0.22 -13.88 3.88
C LEU A 168 -1.45 -13.45 4.69
N CYS A 169 -2.58 -14.11 4.47
CA CYS A 169 -3.83 -13.88 5.22
C CYS A 169 -3.64 -14.06 6.74
N TRP A 170 -3.00 -15.16 7.16
CA TRP A 170 -2.71 -15.39 8.58
C TRP A 170 -1.79 -14.31 9.17
N THR A 171 -0.69 -13.99 8.48
CA THR A 171 0.27 -12.98 8.98
C THR A 171 -0.35 -11.59 9.08
N ALA A 172 -1.18 -11.19 8.11
CA ALA A 172 -1.86 -9.89 8.13
C ALA A 172 -2.91 -9.80 9.25
N MET A 173 -3.61 -10.92 9.54
CA MET A 173 -4.55 -10.99 10.66
C MET A 173 -3.85 -10.83 12.01
N ILE A 174 -2.75 -11.56 12.22
CA ILE A 174 -1.98 -11.51 13.47
C ILE A 174 -1.35 -10.12 13.65
N ASP A 175 -0.67 -9.61 12.62
CA ASP A 175 -0.05 -8.27 12.64
C ASP A 175 -1.09 -7.18 12.92
N GLY A 176 -2.23 -7.23 12.24
CA GLY A 176 -3.32 -6.28 12.42
C GLY A 176 -3.89 -6.27 13.84
N LEU A 177 -4.09 -7.46 14.45
CA LEU A 177 -4.54 -7.58 15.84
C LEU A 177 -3.51 -7.01 16.82
N VAL A 178 -2.22 -7.33 16.64
CA VAL A 178 -1.14 -6.81 17.47
C VAL A 178 -1.09 -5.28 17.41
N ARG A 179 -1.12 -4.70 16.20
CA ARG A 179 -1.10 -3.23 16.01
C ARG A 179 -2.30 -2.52 16.64
N ASN A 180 -3.41 -3.22 16.82
CA ASN A 180 -4.62 -2.71 17.45
C ASN A 180 -4.76 -3.10 18.94
N GLY A 181 -3.74 -3.72 19.54
CA GLY A 181 -3.72 -4.06 20.97
C GLY A 181 -4.49 -5.33 21.35
N GLU A 182 -4.96 -6.11 20.37
CA GLU A 182 -5.78 -7.31 20.56
C GLU A 182 -4.94 -8.58 20.75
N MET A 183 -4.00 -8.53 21.70
CA MET A 183 -2.94 -9.55 21.85
C MET A 183 -3.49 -10.96 22.13
N CYS A 184 -4.53 -11.09 22.96
CA CYS A 184 -5.15 -12.39 23.26
C CYS A 184 -5.68 -13.05 21.98
N ARG A 185 -6.37 -12.27 21.14
CA ARG A 185 -6.91 -12.74 19.86
C ARG A 185 -5.81 -13.06 18.87
N ALA A 186 -4.72 -12.28 18.86
CA ALA A 186 -3.56 -12.54 18.01
C ALA A 186 -2.93 -13.91 18.35
N LEU A 187 -2.81 -14.24 19.64
CA LEU A 187 -2.31 -15.55 20.10
C LEU A 187 -3.27 -16.69 19.74
N GLU A 188 -4.58 -16.49 19.90
CA GLU A 188 -5.59 -17.47 19.49
C GLU A 188 -5.47 -17.80 17.99
N VAL A 189 -5.43 -16.77 17.15
CA VAL A 189 -5.29 -16.90 15.69
C VAL A 189 -3.95 -17.56 15.32
N PHE A 190 -2.86 -17.23 16.02
CA PHE A 190 -1.57 -17.88 15.82
C PHE A 190 -1.60 -19.38 16.16
N CYS A 191 -2.24 -19.76 17.27
CA CYS A 191 -2.44 -21.17 17.62
C CYS A 191 -3.32 -21.90 16.59
N GLU A 192 -4.36 -21.26 16.08
CA GLU A 192 -5.18 -21.82 14.98
C GLU A 192 -4.35 -22.06 13.72
N MET A 193 -3.54 -21.09 13.31
CA MET A 193 -2.62 -21.22 12.17
C MET A 193 -1.71 -22.45 12.29
N GLN A 194 -1.13 -22.68 13.47
CA GLN A 194 -0.26 -23.84 13.71
C GLN A 194 -1.01 -25.17 13.59
N ARG A 195 -2.27 -25.23 14.05
CA ARG A 195 -3.11 -26.44 13.97
C ARG A 195 -3.51 -26.79 12.54
N GLU A 196 -3.65 -25.80 11.66
CA GLU A 196 -3.89 -26.01 10.22
C GLU A 196 -2.65 -26.50 9.45
N ASN A 197 -1.55 -26.83 10.14
CA ASN A 197 -0.34 -27.43 9.57
C ASN A 197 0.32 -26.59 8.47
N MET A 198 0.11 -25.27 8.52
CA MET A 198 0.85 -24.30 7.71
C MET A 198 2.29 -24.27 8.20
N ASN A 199 3.13 -25.14 7.63
CA ASN A 199 4.53 -25.30 8.03
C ASN A 199 5.29 -23.98 7.82
N PRO A 200 5.81 -23.33 8.87
CA PRO A 200 6.58 -22.13 8.74
C PRO A 200 7.94 -22.47 8.13
N ASN A 201 8.06 -22.37 6.81
CA ASN A 201 9.36 -22.52 6.13
C ASN A 201 10.38 -21.54 6.74
N GLU A 202 11.66 -21.91 6.80
CA GLU A 202 12.78 -21.23 7.49
C GLU A 202 12.84 -19.69 7.41
N LYS A 203 12.26 -19.06 6.38
CA LYS A 203 12.08 -17.59 6.31
C LYS A 203 11.17 -17.02 7.40
N TRP A 204 10.22 -17.80 7.91
CA TRP A 204 9.29 -17.41 8.97
C TRP A 204 10.02 -17.25 10.31
N LEU A 205 10.97 -18.14 10.62
CA LEU A 205 11.85 -18.03 11.78
C LEU A 205 12.72 -16.76 11.68
N LEU A 206 13.26 -16.45 10.50
CA LEU A 206 14.14 -15.29 10.30
C LEU A 206 13.43 -13.93 10.43
N LYS A 207 12.15 -13.81 10.05
CA LYS A 207 11.43 -12.52 10.13
C LYS A 207 10.77 -12.29 11.49
N VAL A 208 10.24 -13.34 12.11
CA VAL A 208 9.49 -13.24 13.37
C VAL A 208 10.42 -13.20 14.59
N ILE A 209 11.56 -13.89 14.56
CA ILE A 209 12.50 -13.95 15.72
C ILE A 209 13.43 -12.72 15.78
N ILE A 210 13.72 -12.07 14.65
CA ILE A 210 14.70 -10.97 14.60
C ILE A 210 14.06 -9.60 14.82
N GLU A 211 12.79 -9.40 14.45
CA GLU A 211 12.15 -8.08 14.54
C GLU A 211 11.31 -7.83 15.80
N ASP A 212 10.89 -8.88 16.54
CA ASP A 212 10.04 -8.69 17.72
C ASP A 212 10.44 -9.55 18.94
N PRO A 213 11.15 -8.98 19.94
CA PRO A 213 11.58 -9.69 21.16
C PRO A 213 10.43 -10.19 22.04
N LEU A 214 9.19 -9.76 21.80
CA LEU A 214 8.04 -10.11 22.64
C LEU A 214 7.60 -11.57 22.48
N ILE A 215 7.98 -12.25 21.39
CA ILE A 215 7.62 -13.65 21.15
C ILE A 215 8.47 -14.62 21.98
N LEU A 216 9.65 -14.21 22.46
CA LEU A 216 10.52 -15.03 23.32
C LEU A 216 9.93 -15.32 24.72
N VAL A 217 8.89 -14.62 25.15
CA VAL A 217 8.31 -14.79 26.49
C VAL A 217 7.25 -15.89 26.53
N LEU A 218 6.81 -16.41 25.37
CA LEU A 218 5.70 -17.37 25.27
C LEU A 218 6.06 -18.72 24.61
N SER A 219 7.35 -18.98 24.37
CA SER A 219 7.88 -20.29 23.95
C SER A 219 8.58 -21.01 25.09
#